data_AF-A0A4D6KGC7-F1
#
_entry.id   AF-A0A4D6KGC7-F1
#
_cell.length_a   1.000
_cell.length_b   1.000
_cell.length_c   1.000
_cell.angle_alpha   90.00
_cell.angle_beta   90.00
_cell.angle_gamma   90.00
#
_symmetry.space_group_name_H-M   'P 1'
#
loop_
_entity.id
_entity.type
_entity.pdbx_description
1 polymer ?
#
loop_
_entity_poly.entity_id
_entity_poly.type
_entity_poly.pdbx_seq_one_letter_code
_entity_poly.pdbx_strand_id
1 'polypeptide(L)' 'MTASTKRNVPRNGNRTALSRYDLVLAVIPTAFVVALLSNVLFGIPLRTVLPASSLVGVLALADTLYVNPPIDGR' A
#
# COMPACT_ATOMS: atom_id res chain seq x y z
N MET A 1 -3.27 -33.90 39.00
CA MET A 1 -1.90 -33.34 38.90
C MET A 1 -1.40 -33.64 37.48
N THR A 2 -1.80 -32.84 36.48
CA THR A 2 -1.24 -31.56 36.00
C THR A 2 -0.01 -31.73 35.10
N ALA A 3 -0.22 -31.60 33.79
CA ALA A 3 0.75 -30.99 32.90
C ALA A 3 0.01 -30.39 31.69
N SER A 4 -0.64 -29.24 31.91
CA SER A 4 -1.10 -28.38 30.82
C SER A 4 0.13 -27.68 30.25
N THR A 5 0.69 -28.24 29.17
CA THR A 5 1.80 -27.65 28.42
C THR A 5 1.32 -26.37 27.75
N LYS A 6 1.51 -25.27 28.47
CA LYS A 6 1.26 -23.90 28.02
C LYS A 6 2.29 -23.58 26.93
N ARG A 7 1.94 -23.86 25.66
CA ARG A 7 2.72 -23.42 24.50
C ARG A 7 2.84 -21.90 24.54
N ASN A 8 4.04 -21.41 24.83
CA ASN A 8 4.40 -20.01 24.61
C ASN A 8 4.51 -19.82 23.10
N VAL A 9 3.39 -19.48 22.46
CA VAL A 9 3.41 -18.90 21.13
C VAL A 9 4.05 -17.53 21.30
N PRO A 10 5.23 -17.26 20.72
CA PRO A 10 5.75 -15.91 20.69
C PRO A 10 4.72 -15.09 19.91
N ARG A 11 3.92 -14.30 20.63
CA ARG A 11 3.16 -13.22 20.02
C ARG A 11 4.22 -12.24 19.55
N ASN A 12 4.65 -12.39 18.31
CA ASN A 12 5.55 -11.47 17.66
C ASN A 12 4.79 -10.13 17.54
N GLY A 13 4.87 -9.34 18.60
CA GLY A 13 4.15 -8.10 18.82
C GLY A 13 4.79 -6.94 18.07
N ASN A 14 5.19 -7.17 16.82
CA ASN A 14 5.73 -6.12 15.97
C ASN A 14 4.71 -5.75 14.87
N ARG A 15 3.52 -5.34 15.31
CA ARG A 15 2.52 -4.69 14.44
C ARG A 15 2.87 -3.22 14.15
N THR A 16 4.07 -2.78 14.56
CA THR A 16 4.52 -1.38 14.55
C THR A 16 5.65 -1.12 13.57
N ALA A 17 6.14 -2.15 12.87
CA ALA A 17 6.88 -1.91 11.65
C ALA A 17 5.83 -1.58 10.58
N LEU A 18 5.82 -0.33 10.12
CA LEU A 18 5.09 0.09 8.92
C LEU A 18 5.36 -0.97 7.85
N SER A 19 4.42 -1.90 7.65
CA SER A 19 4.62 -2.99 6.71
C SER A 19 4.69 -2.35 5.33
N ARG A 20 5.56 -2.83 4.44
CA ARG A 20 5.61 -2.32 3.06
C ARG A 20 4.24 -2.36 2.38
N TYR A 21 3.36 -3.25 2.83
CA TYR A 21 1.95 -3.30 2.48
C TYR A 21 1.19 -2.00 2.72
N ASP A 22 1.42 -1.32 3.84
CA ASP A 22 0.75 -0.07 4.20
C ASP A 22 1.22 1.09 3.30
N LEU A 23 2.49 1.03 2.87
CA LEU A 23 3.09 1.97 1.93
C LEU A 23 2.52 1.81 0.50
N VAL A 24 2.38 0.57 0.02
CA VAL A 24 1.73 0.28 -1.28
C VAL A 24 0.26 0.68 -1.24
N LEU A 25 -0.44 0.36 -0.15
CA LEU A 25 -1.83 0.73 0.04
C LEU A 25 -2.00 2.26 0.11
N ALA A 26 -0.99 3.00 0.58
CA ALA A 26 -0.98 4.46 0.61
C ALA A 26 -0.70 5.10 -0.77
N VAL A 27 0.07 4.46 -1.65
CA VAL A 27 0.41 5.04 -2.97
C VAL A 27 -0.82 5.25 -3.84
N ILE A 28 -1.76 4.28 -3.85
CA ILE A 28 -2.99 4.36 -4.63
C ILE A 28 -3.83 5.61 -4.27
N PRO A 29 -4.28 5.81 -3.01
CA PRO A 29 -5.05 6.99 -2.65
C PRO A 29 -4.24 8.28 -2.83
N THR A 30 -2.92 8.25 -2.63
CA THR A 30 -2.07 9.43 -2.85
C THR A 30 -2.09 9.88 -4.31
N ALA A 31 -2.05 8.95 -5.27
CA ALA A 31 -2.15 9.28 -6.70
C ALA A 31 -3.48 9.94 -7.05
N PHE A 32 -4.60 9.49 -6.45
CA PHE A 32 -5.91 10.12 -6.63
C PHE A 32 -6.00 11.49 -5.94
N VAL A 33 -5.37 11.68 -4.78
CA VAL A 33 -5.28 12.99 -4.12
C VAL A 33 -4.50 13.99 -4.98
N VAL A 34 -3.41 13.58 -5.62
CA VAL A 34 -2.66 14.42 -6.57
C VAL A 34 -3.53 14.80 -7.78
N ALA A 35 -4.34 13.86 -8.30
CA ALA A 35 -5.28 14.15 -9.38
C ALA A 35 -6.34 15.18 -8.97
N LEU A 36 -6.89 15.03 -7.75
CA LEU A 36 -7.86 15.96 -7.20
C LEU A 36 -7.25 17.35 -7.00
N LEU A 37 -6.03 17.43 -6.44
CA LEU A 37 -5.28 18.68 -6.29
C LEU A 37 -5.01 19.33 -7.65
N SER A 38 -4.75 18.55 -8.69
CA SER A 38 -4.53 19.07 -10.04
C SER A 38 -5.80 19.74 -10.60
N ASN A 39 -6.97 19.16 -10.33
CA ASN A 39 -8.26 19.78 -10.65
C ASN A 39 -8.52 21.04 -9.83
N VAL A 40 -8.22 21.03 -8.52
CA VAL A 40 -8.50 22.17 -7.61
C VAL A 40 -7.56 23.35 -7.86
N LEU A 41 -6.26 23.10 -8.04
CA LEU A 41 -5.23 24.13 -8.15
C LEU A 41 -5.10 24.68 -9.57
N PHE A 42 -5.26 23.82 -10.59
CA PHE A 42 -5.04 24.19 -11.99
C PHE A 42 -6.32 24.14 -12.85
N GLY A 43 -7.47 23.73 -12.28
CA GLY A 43 -8.74 23.65 -13.01
C GLY A 43 -8.81 22.53 -14.04
N ILE A 44 -7.88 21.57 -14.02
CA ILE A 44 -7.82 20.50 -15.03
C ILE A 44 -9.01 19.56 -14.83
N PRO A 45 -9.84 19.29 -15.87
CA PRO A 45 -11.02 18.46 -15.73
C PRO A 45 -10.72 17.06 -15.19
N LEU A 46 -11.54 16.61 -14.21
CA LEU A 46 -11.40 15.27 -13.61
C LEU A 46 -11.42 14.13 -14.65
N ARG A 47 -12.17 14.28 -15.74
CA ARG A 47 -12.21 13.30 -16.85
C ARG A 47 -10.84 13.08 -17.50
N THR A 48 -9.94 14.06 -17.42
CA THR A 48 -8.59 13.99 -17.97
C THR A 48 -7.59 13.46 -16.94
N VAL A 49 -7.69 13.89 -15.68
CA VAL A 49 -6.73 13.49 -14.63
C VAL A 49 -7.03 12.12 -13.99
N LEU A 50 -8.28 11.66 -13.94
CA LEU A 50 -8.64 10.35 -13.38
C LEU A 50 -8.08 9.15 -14.18
N PRO A 51 -8.14 9.14 -15.53
CA PRO A 51 -7.48 8.08 -16.30
C PRO A 51 -5.96 8.09 -16.12
N ALA A 52 -5.36 9.29 -16.05
CA ALA A 52 -3.93 9.44 -15.83
C ALA A 52 -3.51 8.91 -14.45
N SER A 53 -4.25 9.22 -13.39
CA SER A 53 -3.97 8.70 -12.04
C SER A 53 -4.20 7.19 -11.94
N SER A 54 -5.18 6.66 -12.68
CA SER A 54 -5.40 5.21 -12.79
C SER A 54 -4.20 4.51 -13.41
N LEU A 55 -3.64 5.06 -14.50
CA LEU A 55 -2.40 4.57 -15.12
C LEU A 55 -1.23 4.53 -14.14
N VAL A 56 -1.04 5.60 -13.35
CA VAL A 56 -0.01 5.64 -12.30
C VAL A 56 -0.26 4.56 -11.25
N GLY A 57 -1.51 4.34 -10.84
CA GLY A 57 -1.89 3.27 -9.91
C GLY A 57 -1.55 1.87 -10.44
N VAL A 58 -1.82 1.60 -11.72
CA VAL A 58 -1.46 0.33 -12.38
C VAL A 58 0.05 0.16 -12.45
N LEU A 59 0.81 1.21 -12.78
CA LEU A 59 2.27 1.16 -12.80
C LEU A 59 2.85 0.90 -11.40
N ALA A 60 2.29 1.51 -10.36
CA ALA A 60 2.68 1.24 -8.98
C ALA A 60 2.39 -0.21 -8.57
N LEU A 61 1.24 -0.76 -8.96
CA LEU A 61 0.93 -2.17 -8.76
C LEU A 61 1.90 -3.07 -9.55
N ALA A 62 2.19 -2.75 -10.80
CA ALA A 62 3.11 -3.53 -11.63
C ALA A 62 4.54 -3.51 -11.06
N ASP A 63 5.02 -2.34 -10.63
CA ASP A 63 6.34 -2.18 -10.01
C ASP A 63 6.43 -3.01 -8.71
N THR A 64 5.43 -2.90 -7.84
CA THR A 64 5.41 -3.60 -6.55
C THR A 64 5.20 -5.11 -6.66
N LEU A 65 4.47 -5.58 -7.67
CA LEU A 65 4.20 -7.00 -7.86
C LEU A 65 5.28 -7.72 -8.69
N TYR A 66 5.92 -7.03 -9.65
CA TYR A 66 6.81 -7.66 -10.63
C TYR A 66 8.25 -7.15 -10.64
N VAL A 67 8.49 -5.86 -10.45
CA VAL A 67 9.84 -5.26 -10.57
C VAL A 67 10.60 -5.32 -9.25
N ASN A 68 9.94 -4.95 -8.16
CA ASN A 68 10.47 -5.04 -6.81
C ASN A 68 9.54 -5.91 -5.94
N PRO A 69 9.41 -7.22 -6.29
CA PRO A 69 8.48 -8.12 -5.65
C PRO A 69 8.77 -8.22 -4.15
N PRO A 70 7.74 -8.46 -3.32
CA PRO A 70 7.87 -8.53 -1.88
C PRO A 70 8.83 -9.65 -1.49
N ILE A 71 10.01 -9.29 -0.99
CA ILE A 71 10.95 -10.22 -0.34
C ILE A 71 10.51 -10.52 1.09
N ASP A 72 9.25 -10.95 1.28
CA ASP A 72 8.82 -11.51 2.56
C ASP A 72 8.96 -13.04 2.48
N GLY A 73 10.22 -13.47 2.56
CA GLY A 73 10.60 -14.84 2.88
C GLY A 73 11.02 -14.94 4.33
N ARG A 74 10.06 -14.98 5.28
CA ARG A 74 10.24 -15.64 6.58
C ARG A 74 8.95 -15.78 7.40
#